data_AF-A0A7Y3B1X4-F1
#
_entry.id   AF-A0A7Y3B1X4-F1
#
_cell.length_a   1.000
_cell.length_b   1.000
_cell.length_c   1.000
_cell.angle_alpha   90.00
_cell.angle_beta   90.00
_cell.angle_gamma   90.00
#
_symmetry.space_group_name_H-M   'P 1'
#
loop_
_entity.id
_entity.type
_entity.pdbx_description
1 polymer ?
#
loop_
_entity_poly.entity_id
_entity_poly.type
_entity_poly.pdbx_seq_one_letter_code
_entity_poly.pdbx_strand_id
1 'polypeptide(L)'
;MSKTVFNGLIILTLLAVATAFMLGRETPSTDASPSSLLLPQLEDQVNDVDWLRVSAGGETIATARRDGTAWVIDEAGAYLADWDELQRLLSGLASARVIEPKTRNPDYHGRLGVEDPARPGAAGVLVEFQPASGLPGVIVGRQAQGREGQYLRLVDSDQAMLVDREFDLPRTIRGWIESDVIDIADDEVVEVAITHSSDNVVVARKVSADDEDFVLQDVPAGMEPRTEWAVNSLAGGLSNLTAEEVRPADEMDWDGAVRYRVVTADGLLVEAQAVSLPADGDRDEGHWVRLEAGVYTTALDSASEEENAALTTGRAQEVNRRVRGWAYRIPKSTFETMTTAMDGLLEPAVVEQ
;
A
#
# COMPACT_ATOMS: atom_id res chain seq x y z
N MET A 1 -22.91 -58.73 64.07
CA MET A 1 -22.96 -58.78 62.58
C MET A 1 -22.12 -59.97 62.14
N SER A 2 -22.69 -60.93 61.40
CA SER A 2 -21.91 -62.11 60.97
C SER A 2 -20.81 -61.66 60.01
N LYS A 3 -19.64 -62.31 60.07
CA LYS A 3 -18.49 -62.01 59.18
C LYS A 3 -18.88 -62.05 57.69
N THR A 4 -19.92 -62.80 57.35
CA THR A 4 -20.49 -62.88 56.00
C THR A 4 -21.22 -61.61 55.56
N VAL A 5 -21.96 -60.95 56.45
CA VAL A 5 -22.67 -59.68 56.13
C VAL A 5 -21.67 -58.51 56.05
N PHE A 6 -20.65 -58.52 56.91
CA PHE A 6 -19.59 -57.50 56.89
C PHE A 6 -18.71 -57.59 55.62
N ASN A 7 -18.32 -58.81 55.21
CA ASN A 7 -17.55 -59.02 53.98
C ASN A 7 -18.37 -58.70 52.72
N GLY A 8 -19.68 -58.99 52.72
CA GLY A 8 -20.58 -58.61 51.62
C GLY A 8 -20.67 -57.10 51.42
N LEU A 9 -20.72 -56.34 52.52
CA LEU A 9 -20.75 -54.87 52.49
C LEU A 9 -19.44 -54.25 51.98
N ILE A 10 -18.29 -54.83 52.32
CA ILE A 10 -16.98 -54.37 51.82
C ILE A 10 -16.87 -54.58 50.30
N ILE A 11 -17.30 -55.75 49.81
CA ILE A 11 -17.28 -56.06 48.37
C ILE A 11 -18.22 -55.12 47.61
N LEU A 12 -19.43 -54.87 48.14
CA LEU A 12 -20.39 -53.95 47.52
C LEU A 12 -19.86 -52.51 47.49
N THR A 13 -19.19 -52.07 48.55
CA THR A 13 -18.59 -50.73 48.63
C THR A 13 -17.42 -50.59 47.67
N LEU A 14 -16.55 -51.61 47.57
CA LEU A 14 -15.47 -51.63 46.58
C LEU A 14 -15.99 -51.64 45.14
N LEU A 15 -17.09 -52.35 44.87
CA LEU A 15 -17.72 -52.38 43.56
C LEU A 15 -18.34 -51.01 43.22
N ALA A 16 -18.99 -50.35 44.19
CA ALA A 16 -19.55 -49.01 44.02
C ALA A 16 -18.46 -47.95 43.80
N VAL A 17 -17.34 -48.04 44.53
CA VAL A 17 -16.17 -47.16 44.33
C VAL A 17 -15.51 -47.42 42.98
N ALA A 18 -15.36 -48.67 42.56
CA ALA A 18 -14.82 -49.01 41.23
C ALA A 18 -15.73 -48.53 40.09
N THR A 19 -17.05 -48.62 40.27
CA THR A 19 -18.04 -48.13 39.30
C THR A 19 -18.02 -46.59 39.26
N ALA A 20 -17.92 -45.92 40.41
CA ALA A 20 -17.77 -44.47 40.47
C ALA A 20 -16.43 -43.97 39.88
N PHE A 21 -15.36 -44.77 39.96
CA PHE A 21 -14.07 -44.46 39.34
C PHE A 21 -14.07 -44.72 37.82
N MET A 22 -14.87 -45.67 37.34
CA MET A 22 -15.07 -45.91 35.90
C MET A 22 -16.03 -44.92 35.24
N LEU A 23 -17.01 -44.36 35.96
CA LEU A 23 -17.91 -43.33 35.44
C LEU A 23 -17.44 -41.89 35.75
N GLY A 24 -16.37 -41.72 36.53
CA GLY A 24 -15.90 -40.43 37.01
C GLY A 24 -14.46 -40.15 36.62
N ARG A 25 -14.25 -39.79 35.34
CA ARG A 25 -13.28 -38.79 34.81
C ARG A 25 -13.15 -38.93 33.28
N GLU A 26 -14.25 -38.70 32.58
CA GLU A 26 -14.17 -37.90 31.36
C GLU A 26 -14.39 -36.44 31.81
N THR A 27 -13.38 -35.87 32.49
CA THR A 27 -13.16 -34.45 32.26
C THR A 27 -13.00 -34.32 30.76
N PRO A 28 -13.67 -33.38 30.08
CA PRO A 28 -13.16 -32.99 28.77
C PRO A 28 -11.73 -32.58 29.06
N SER A 29 -10.78 -33.44 28.73
CA SER A 29 -9.51 -32.94 28.25
C SER A 29 -9.95 -31.90 27.24
N THR A 30 -9.64 -30.65 27.50
CA THR A 30 -9.41 -29.71 26.42
C THR A 30 -8.27 -30.35 25.65
N ASP A 31 -8.62 -31.35 24.83
CA ASP A 31 -7.84 -31.72 23.69
C ASP A 31 -7.76 -30.40 22.95
N ALA A 32 -6.61 -29.74 23.10
CA ALA A 32 -6.15 -28.81 22.11
C ALA A 32 -6.23 -29.62 20.82
N SER A 33 -7.37 -29.50 20.13
CA SER A 33 -7.49 -30.00 18.77
C SER A 33 -6.24 -29.49 18.08
N PRO A 34 -5.47 -30.37 17.40
CA PRO A 34 -4.32 -29.89 16.65
C PRO A 34 -4.81 -28.69 15.84
N SER A 35 -4.13 -27.55 16.02
CA SER A 35 -4.59 -26.27 15.50
C SER A 35 -4.76 -26.39 13.98
N SER A 36 -6.00 -26.62 13.59
CA SER A 36 -6.36 -26.95 12.21
C SER A 36 -6.30 -25.69 11.39
N LEU A 37 -5.85 -25.81 10.15
CA LEU A 37 -5.83 -24.67 9.24
C LEU A 37 -7.26 -24.20 9.01
N LEU A 38 -7.44 -22.88 8.97
CA LEU A 38 -8.71 -22.25 8.64
C LEU A 38 -9.11 -22.58 7.19
N LEU A 39 -8.14 -22.56 6.28
CA LEU A 39 -8.30 -22.81 4.85
C LEU A 39 -7.30 -23.87 4.36
N PRO A 40 -7.49 -25.17 4.68
CA PRO A 40 -6.59 -26.22 4.23
C PRO A 40 -6.45 -26.25 2.70
N GLN A 41 -7.54 -25.99 1.97
CA GLN A 41 -7.53 -25.96 0.51
C GLN A 41 -6.65 -24.85 -0.06
N LEU A 42 -6.56 -23.71 0.64
CA LEU A 42 -5.70 -22.61 0.18
C LEU A 42 -4.23 -22.96 0.35
N GLU A 43 -3.84 -23.66 1.42
CA GLU A 43 -2.46 -24.15 1.59
C GLU A 43 -2.02 -25.01 0.39
N ASP A 44 -2.92 -25.88 -0.09
CA ASP A 44 -2.64 -26.80 -1.20
C ASP A 44 -2.53 -26.10 -2.57
N GLN A 45 -3.25 -24.98 -2.77
CA GLN A 45 -3.40 -24.34 -4.09
C GLN A 45 -3.03 -22.85 -4.12
N VAL A 46 -2.32 -22.33 -3.12
CA VAL A 46 -1.98 -20.90 -3.01
C VAL A 46 -1.25 -20.36 -4.26
N ASN A 47 -0.45 -21.19 -4.91
CA ASN A 47 0.29 -20.83 -6.13
C ASN A 47 -0.59 -20.81 -7.39
N ASP A 48 -1.77 -21.42 -7.33
CA ASP A 48 -2.74 -21.46 -8.42
C ASP A 48 -3.75 -20.30 -8.32
N VAL A 49 -3.73 -19.52 -7.22
CA VAL A 49 -4.53 -18.30 -7.08
C VAL A 49 -4.06 -17.28 -8.11
N ASP A 50 -4.99 -16.83 -8.95
CA ASP A 50 -4.78 -15.86 -10.02
C ASP A 50 -5.76 -14.68 -9.95
N TRP A 51 -6.64 -14.67 -8.95
CA TRP A 51 -7.63 -13.63 -8.72
C TRP A 51 -8.04 -13.57 -7.25
N LEU A 52 -8.14 -12.36 -6.71
CA LEU A 52 -8.82 -12.10 -5.43
C LEU A 52 -9.49 -10.72 -5.44
N ARG A 53 -10.52 -10.56 -4.62
CA ARG A 53 -11.16 -9.26 -4.38
C ARG A 53 -11.18 -8.94 -2.90
N VAL A 54 -10.87 -7.70 -2.58
CA VAL A 54 -10.93 -7.13 -1.24
C VAL A 54 -12.04 -6.09 -1.20
N SER A 55 -12.97 -6.24 -0.27
CA SER A 55 -14.10 -5.32 -0.09
C SER A 55 -14.27 -4.95 1.38
N ALA A 56 -14.66 -3.71 1.65
CA ALA A 56 -14.91 -3.22 3.00
C ALA A 56 -15.99 -2.13 2.98
N GLY A 57 -16.82 -2.07 4.02
CA GLY A 57 -17.82 -1.01 4.17
C GLY A 57 -18.89 -0.94 3.06
N GLY A 58 -19.13 -2.03 2.33
CA GLY A 58 -20.05 -2.07 1.19
C GLY A 58 -19.42 -1.74 -0.16
N GLU A 59 -18.11 -1.46 -0.20
CA GLU A 59 -17.40 -1.05 -1.41
C GLU A 59 -16.26 -2.03 -1.73
N THR A 60 -15.99 -2.19 -3.03
CA THR A 60 -14.80 -2.91 -3.48
C THR A 60 -13.60 -1.97 -3.37
N ILE A 61 -12.57 -2.43 -2.64
CA ILE A 61 -11.33 -1.69 -2.43
C ILE A 61 -10.33 -1.99 -3.54
N ALA A 62 -10.17 -3.27 -3.86
CA ALA A 62 -9.27 -3.74 -4.90
C ALA A 62 -9.68 -5.14 -5.38
N THR A 63 -9.58 -5.36 -6.68
CA THR A 63 -9.69 -6.63 -7.37
C THR A 63 -8.33 -6.88 -8.01
N ALA A 64 -7.57 -7.79 -7.42
CA ALA A 64 -6.28 -8.19 -7.93
C ALA A 64 -6.43 -9.38 -8.86
N ARG A 65 -5.84 -9.32 -10.05
CA ARG A 65 -5.71 -10.50 -10.93
C ARG A 65 -4.30 -10.64 -11.45
N ARG A 66 -3.92 -11.87 -11.79
CA ARG A 66 -2.70 -12.18 -12.52
C ARG A 66 -2.85 -11.78 -13.99
N ASP A 67 -1.88 -11.03 -14.49
CA ASP A 67 -1.73 -10.67 -15.90
C ASP A 67 -0.33 -11.05 -16.39
N GLY A 68 -0.24 -12.19 -17.09
CA GLY A 68 1.03 -12.82 -17.42
C GLY A 68 1.82 -13.19 -16.16
N THR A 69 2.95 -12.53 -15.94
CA THR A 69 3.82 -12.74 -14.78
C THR A 69 3.55 -11.77 -13.63
N ALA A 70 2.78 -10.70 -13.86
CA ALA A 70 2.51 -9.67 -12.86
C ALA A 70 1.11 -9.81 -12.25
N TRP A 71 0.88 -9.10 -11.15
CA TRP A 71 -0.46 -8.86 -10.61
C TRP A 71 -0.87 -7.42 -10.87
N VAL A 72 -2.14 -7.23 -11.20
CA VAL A 72 -2.71 -5.92 -11.49
C VAL A 72 -3.99 -5.69 -10.68
N ILE A 73 -4.30 -4.43 -10.39
CA ILE A 73 -5.52 -4.00 -9.71
C ILE A 73 -6.49 -3.38 -10.71
N ASP A 74 -7.67 -3.99 -10.87
CA ASP A 74 -8.66 -3.56 -11.87
C ASP A 74 -9.16 -2.12 -11.60
N GLU A 75 -9.42 -1.78 -10.33
CA GLU A 75 -9.91 -0.46 -9.90
C GLU A 75 -8.86 0.67 -10.08
N ALA A 76 -7.60 0.31 -10.35
CA ALA A 76 -6.52 1.25 -10.69
C ALA A 76 -6.20 1.22 -12.19
N GLY A 77 -7.15 0.81 -13.04
CA GLY A 77 -6.95 0.74 -14.49
C GLY A 77 -6.00 -0.39 -14.92
N ALA A 78 -5.98 -1.50 -14.17
CA ALA A 78 -5.01 -2.59 -14.32
C ALA A 78 -3.55 -2.18 -14.08
N TYR A 79 -3.34 -1.24 -13.15
CA TYR A 79 -2.00 -0.88 -12.66
C TYR A 79 -1.40 -2.00 -11.81
N LEU A 80 -0.07 -2.02 -11.67
CA LEU A 80 0.66 -3.03 -10.89
C LEU A 80 0.19 -3.07 -9.44
N ALA A 81 -0.07 -4.27 -8.96
CA ALA A 81 -0.38 -4.54 -7.56
C ALA A 81 0.88 -4.55 -6.69
N ASP A 82 0.75 -4.22 -5.41
CA ASP A 82 1.78 -4.46 -4.41
C ASP A 82 1.91 -5.97 -4.20
N TRP A 83 3.00 -6.53 -4.72
CA TRP A 83 3.25 -7.97 -4.63
C TRP A 83 3.51 -8.42 -3.20
N ASP A 84 4.20 -7.62 -2.41
CA ASP A 84 4.52 -7.98 -1.03
C ASP A 84 3.24 -8.01 -0.17
N GLU A 85 2.28 -7.11 -0.42
CA GLU A 85 0.98 -7.12 0.24
C GLU A 85 0.15 -8.35 -0.15
N LEU A 86 0.06 -8.66 -1.44
CA LEU A 86 -0.64 -9.87 -1.91
C LEU A 86 0.00 -11.15 -1.33
N GLN A 87 1.33 -11.23 -1.31
CA GLN A 87 2.06 -12.37 -0.76
C GLN A 87 1.83 -12.51 0.75
N ARG A 88 1.87 -11.40 1.51
CA ARG A 88 1.56 -11.38 2.94
C ARG A 88 0.15 -11.88 3.21
N LEU A 89 -0.85 -11.39 2.48
CA LEU A 89 -2.25 -11.82 2.61
C LEU A 89 -2.40 -13.32 2.32
N LEU A 90 -1.94 -13.78 1.15
CA LEU A 90 -2.15 -15.17 0.71
C LEU A 90 -1.42 -16.16 1.61
N SER A 91 -0.16 -15.89 1.96
CA SER A 91 0.61 -16.72 2.90
C SER A 91 0.00 -16.70 4.30
N GLY A 92 -0.50 -15.52 4.71
CA GLY A 92 -1.23 -15.29 5.94
C GLY A 92 -2.47 -16.17 6.04
N LEU A 93 -3.31 -16.19 5.00
CA LEU A 93 -4.53 -17.00 4.96
C LEU A 93 -4.22 -18.50 4.85
N ALA A 94 -3.25 -18.87 4.00
CA ALA A 94 -2.87 -20.27 3.76
C ALA A 94 -2.37 -20.98 5.02
N SER A 95 -1.65 -20.26 5.89
CA SER A 95 -1.11 -20.85 7.13
C SER A 95 -1.90 -20.52 8.39
N ALA A 96 -3.02 -19.79 8.29
CA ALA A 96 -3.86 -19.41 9.44
C ALA A 96 -4.40 -20.63 10.17
N ARG A 97 -4.08 -20.78 11.47
CA ARG A 97 -4.59 -21.88 12.29
C ARG A 97 -5.65 -21.41 13.25
N VAL A 98 -6.72 -22.19 13.34
CA VAL A 98 -7.77 -21.99 14.32
C VAL A 98 -7.22 -22.28 15.71
N ILE A 99 -7.30 -21.28 16.59
CA ILE A 99 -7.04 -21.46 18.02
C ILE A 99 -8.30 -21.97 18.71
N GLU A 100 -9.42 -21.29 18.50
CA GLU A 100 -10.69 -21.67 19.12
C GLU A 100 -11.89 -21.22 18.30
N PRO A 101 -12.96 -22.04 18.24
CA PRO A 101 -14.24 -21.59 17.74
C PRO A 101 -14.82 -20.52 18.67
N LYS A 102 -15.41 -19.49 18.08
CA LYS A 102 -16.16 -18.45 18.80
C LYS A 102 -17.66 -18.68 18.66
N THR A 103 -18.39 -17.72 18.11
CA THR A 103 -19.85 -17.75 18.05
C THR A 103 -20.37 -18.27 16.70
N ARG A 104 -21.50 -18.99 16.73
CA ARG A 104 -22.35 -19.24 15.55
C ARG A 104 -23.57 -18.31 15.51
N ASN A 105 -23.81 -17.54 16.56
CA ASN A 105 -24.93 -16.61 16.63
C ASN A 105 -24.60 -15.33 15.83
N PRO A 106 -25.35 -15.03 14.75
CA PRO A 106 -25.13 -13.83 13.94
C PRO A 106 -25.23 -12.52 14.72
N ASP A 107 -26.04 -12.49 15.79
CA ASP A 107 -26.20 -11.30 16.65
C ASP A 107 -24.89 -10.87 17.34
N TYR A 108 -23.90 -11.77 17.41
CA TYR A 108 -22.60 -11.51 18.01
C TYR A 108 -21.49 -11.23 16.99
N HIS A 109 -21.74 -11.38 15.68
CA HIS A 109 -20.73 -11.15 14.65
C HIS A 109 -20.23 -9.69 14.64
N GLY A 110 -21.12 -8.72 14.83
CA GLY A 110 -20.79 -7.29 14.92
C GLY A 110 -19.75 -6.94 15.99
N ARG A 111 -19.71 -7.71 17.08
CA ARG A 111 -18.73 -7.52 18.16
C ARG A 111 -17.33 -7.96 17.77
N LEU A 112 -17.25 -8.95 16.89
CA LEU A 112 -16.00 -9.51 16.37
C LEU A 112 -15.58 -8.85 15.05
N GLY A 113 -16.45 -8.05 14.42
CA GLY A 113 -16.21 -7.45 13.11
C GLY A 113 -16.28 -8.47 11.96
N VAL A 114 -17.01 -9.58 12.15
CA VAL A 114 -17.13 -10.65 11.14
C VAL A 114 -18.53 -10.75 10.54
N GLU A 115 -19.34 -9.71 10.74
CA GLU A 115 -20.58 -9.50 10.00
C GLU A 115 -20.32 -9.40 8.50
N ASP A 116 -21.38 -9.50 7.70
CA ASP A 116 -21.31 -9.32 6.25
C ASP A 116 -20.73 -7.92 5.88
N PRO A 117 -19.55 -7.84 5.24
CA PRO A 117 -18.90 -6.58 4.88
C PRO A 117 -19.62 -5.80 3.77
N ALA A 118 -20.61 -6.40 3.10
CA ALA A 118 -21.49 -5.67 2.17
C ALA A 118 -22.43 -4.68 2.88
N ARG A 119 -22.57 -4.79 4.22
CA ARG A 119 -23.40 -3.85 4.99
C ARG A 119 -22.66 -2.53 5.21
N PRO A 120 -23.32 -1.37 5.01
CA PRO A 120 -22.74 -0.08 5.37
C PRO A 120 -22.30 -0.07 6.84
N GLY A 121 -21.07 0.38 7.09
CA GLY A 121 -20.50 0.47 8.44
C GLY A 121 -20.04 -0.85 9.05
N ALA A 122 -20.00 -1.95 8.28
CA ALA A 122 -19.36 -3.19 8.70
C ALA A 122 -17.86 -2.97 9.00
N ALA A 123 -17.38 -3.55 10.10
CA ALA A 123 -16.00 -3.39 10.53
C ALA A 123 -15.02 -4.33 9.80
N GLY A 124 -15.51 -5.45 9.30
CA GLY A 124 -14.70 -6.48 8.64
C GLY A 124 -14.22 -6.09 7.25
N VAL A 125 -13.21 -6.80 6.77
CA VAL A 125 -12.74 -6.79 5.38
C VAL A 125 -13.04 -8.16 4.78
N LEU A 126 -13.72 -8.20 3.64
CA LEU A 126 -13.99 -9.42 2.88
C LEU A 126 -12.87 -9.65 1.88
N VAL A 127 -12.30 -10.85 1.89
CA VAL A 127 -11.41 -11.37 0.86
C VAL A 127 -12.13 -12.48 0.11
N GLU A 128 -12.37 -12.28 -1.18
CA GLU A 128 -12.99 -13.26 -2.06
C GLU A 128 -11.98 -13.83 -3.03
N PHE A 129 -12.18 -15.08 -3.43
CA PHE A 129 -11.43 -15.77 -4.47
C PHE A 129 -12.34 -16.05 -5.66
N GLN A 130 -11.77 -16.46 -6.78
CA GLN A 130 -12.56 -16.78 -7.96
C GLN A 130 -13.48 -17.98 -7.67
N PRO A 131 -14.78 -17.94 -8.03
CA PRO A 131 -15.71 -19.04 -7.71
C PRO A 131 -15.26 -20.41 -8.23
N ALA A 132 -14.56 -20.44 -9.37
CA ALA A 132 -14.03 -21.67 -9.97
C ALA A 132 -12.91 -22.34 -9.14
N SER A 133 -12.25 -21.60 -8.24
CA SER A 133 -11.21 -22.15 -7.35
C SER A 133 -11.77 -23.03 -6.22
N GLY A 134 -13.07 -22.92 -5.93
CA GLY A 134 -13.70 -23.59 -4.78
C GLY A 134 -13.23 -23.09 -3.42
N LEU A 135 -12.43 -22.02 -3.36
CA LEU A 135 -12.01 -21.38 -2.12
C LEU A 135 -13.18 -20.54 -1.54
N PRO A 136 -13.51 -20.70 -0.25
CA PRO A 136 -14.51 -19.86 0.38
C PRO A 136 -13.94 -18.45 0.61
N GLY A 137 -14.80 -17.43 0.48
CA GLY A 137 -14.45 -16.09 0.91
C GLY A 137 -14.20 -16.02 2.43
N VAL A 138 -13.36 -15.09 2.86
CA VAL A 138 -12.95 -14.91 4.25
C VAL A 138 -13.25 -13.49 4.70
N ILE A 139 -13.96 -13.36 5.81
CA ILE A 139 -14.18 -12.08 6.48
C ILE A 139 -13.15 -11.95 7.60
N VAL A 140 -12.28 -10.97 7.48
CA VAL A 140 -11.25 -10.60 8.44
C VAL A 140 -11.81 -9.49 9.34
N GLY A 141 -12.02 -9.82 10.61
CA GLY A 141 -12.62 -8.93 11.60
C GLY A 141 -11.60 -8.23 12.48
N ARG A 142 -12.01 -7.92 13.71
CA ARG A 142 -11.20 -7.20 14.70
C ARG A 142 -10.09 -8.10 15.25
N GLN A 143 -8.96 -7.48 15.59
CA GLN A 143 -7.94 -8.11 16.43
C GLN A 143 -8.54 -8.50 17.79
N ALA A 144 -8.06 -9.60 18.36
CA ALA A 144 -8.44 -10.03 19.69
C ALA A 144 -7.91 -9.05 20.74
N GLN A 145 -8.73 -8.75 21.74
CA GLN A 145 -8.30 -7.92 22.86
C GLN A 145 -7.75 -8.80 23.97
N GLY A 146 -6.57 -8.44 24.49
CA GLY A 146 -5.95 -9.11 25.65
C GLY A 146 -5.25 -10.44 25.32
N ARG A 147 -5.05 -10.76 24.04
CA ARG A 147 -4.26 -11.88 23.53
C ARG A 147 -3.94 -11.66 22.06
N GLU A 148 -2.92 -12.34 21.54
CA GLU A 148 -2.62 -12.36 20.11
C GLU A 148 -3.71 -13.10 19.31
N GLY A 149 -3.91 -12.66 18.07
CA GLY A 149 -4.77 -13.28 17.07
C GLY A 149 -5.92 -12.39 16.59
N GLN A 150 -6.65 -12.86 15.60
CA GLN A 150 -7.73 -12.09 14.96
C GLN A 150 -8.98 -12.94 14.70
N TYR A 151 -10.14 -12.29 14.69
CA TYR A 151 -11.41 -12.97 14.40
C TYR A 151 -11.64 -13.10 12.91
N LEU A 152 -11.83 -14.32 12.42
CA LEU A 152 -12.17 -14.61 11.02
C LEU A 152 -13.48 -15.40 10.93
N ARG A 153 -14.18 -15.27 9.80
CA ARG A 153 -15.35 -16.09 9.45
C ARG A 153 -15.34 -16.39 7.96
N LEU A 154 -15.60 -17.65 7.59
CA LEU A 154 -15.81 -18.02 6.19
C LEU A 154 -17.21 -17.57 5.75
N VAL A 155 -17.36 -17.06 4.52
CA VAL A 155 -18.62 -16.52 4.00
C VAL A 155 -19.77 -17.53 4.13
N ASP A 156 -19.52 -18.80 3.80
CA ASP A 156 -20.51 -19.89 3.83
C ASP A 156 -20.69 -20.53 5.23
N SER A 157 -20.16 -19.91 6.28
CA SER A 157 -20.21 -20.41 7.65
C SER A 157 -20.69 -19.34 8.62
N ASP A 158 -21.62 -19.70 9.50
CA ASP A 158 -22.00 -18.84 10.64
C ASP A 158 -20.95 -18.84 11.76
N GLN A 159 -20.02 -19.79 11.74
CA GLN A 159 -19.04 -19.99 12.79
C GLN A 159 -17.89 -18.99 12.65
N ALA A 160 -17.83 -18.03 13.57
CA ALA A 160 -16.65 -17.19 13.77
C ALA A 160 -15.55 -17.97 14.51
N MET A 161 -14.30 -17.67 14.20
CA MET A 161 -13.10 -18.34 14.69
C MET A 161 -12.10 -17.29 15.19
N LEU A 162 -11.31 -17.63 16.20
CA LEU A 162 -10.08 -16.91 16.52
C LEU A 162 -8.91 -17.66 15.91
N VAL A 163 -8.07 -16.97 15.12
CA VAL A 163 -6.88 -17.55 14.51
C VAL A 163 -5.59 -17.05 15.14
N ASP A 164 -4.50 -17.77 14.91
CA ASP A 164 -3.17 -17.60 15.52
C ASP A 164 -2.31 -16.46 14.97
N ARG A 165 -2.93 -15.51 14.27
CA ARG A 165 -2.24 -14.43 13.59
C ARG A 165 -3.13 -13.23 13.37
N GLU A 166 -2.49 -12.17 12.90
CA GLU A 166 -3.11 -10.91 12.57
C GLU A 166 -2.86 -10.57 11.10
N PHE A 167 -3.79 -9.79 10.56
CA PHE A 167 -3.90 -9.35 9.19
C PHE A 167 -4.16 -7.85 9.24
N ASP A 168 -3.19 -7.10 8.73
CA ASP A 168 -3.30 -5.66 8.52
C ASP A 168 -3.66 -5.45 7.05
N LEU A 169 -4.97 -5.39 6.75
CA LEU A 169 -5.46 -5.27 5.38
C LEU A 169 -5.72 -3.80 5.03
N PRO A 170 -5.09 -3.27 3.97
CA PRO A 170 -5.36 -1.92 3.51
C PRO A 170 -6.84 -1.72 3.18
N ARG A 171 -7.40 -0.61 3.67
CA ARG A 171 -8.80 -0.21 3.44
C ARG A 171 -8.97 0.79 2.32
N THR A 172 -7.88 1.14 1.63
CA THR A 172 -7.86 2.03 0.49
C THR A 172 -7.08 1.36 -0.63
N ILE A 173 -7.43 1.71 -1.87
CA ILE A 173 -6.77 1.15 -3.06
C ILE A 173 -5.25 1.38 -3.05
N ARG A 174 -4.78 2.48 -2.44
CA ARG A 174 -3.36 2.84 -2.31
C ARG A 174 -2.51 1.69 -1.75
N GLY A 175 -3.00 0.97 -0.74
CA GLY A 175 -2.22 -0.12 -0.13
C GLY A 175 -2.21 -1.42 -0.92
N TRP A 176 -2.94 -1.49 -2.04
CA TRP A 176 -2.99 -2.67 -2.91
C TRP A 176 -2.19 -2.49 -4.20
N ILE A 177 -1.68 -1.29 -4.47
CA ILE A 177 -0.92 -0.95 -5.67
C ILE A 177 0.55 -0.71 -5.36
N GLU A 178 1.41 -0.84 -6.36
CA GLU A 178 2.81 -0.40 -6.30
C GLU A 178 2.85 1.14 -6.20
N SER A 179 2.69 1.66 -4.98
CA SER A 179 2.44 3.08 -4.74
C SER A 179 3.68 3.95 -4.86
N ASP A 180 4.88 3.39 -4.74
CA ASP A 180 6.11 4.11 -4.99
C ASP A 180 6.18 4.44 -6.49
N VAL A 181 6.50 5.68 -6.86
CA VAL A 181 6.51 6.09 -8.28
C VAL A 181 7.93 6.22 -8.75
N ILE A 182 8.70 7.06 -8.07
CA ILE A 182 10.11 7.33 -8.33
C ILE A 182 10.74 7.90 -7.06
N ASP A 183 12.04 7.66 -6.89
CA ASP A 183 12.84 8.25 -5.82
C ASP A 183 14.14 8.77 -6.44
N ILE A 184 14.22 10.09 -6.61
CA ILE A 184 15.43 10.80 -7.03
C ILE A 184 15.89 11.62 -5.84
N ALA A 185 17.07 11.33 -5.30
CA ALA A 185 17.57 12.05 -4.15
C ALA A 185 17.96 13.48 -4.53
N ASP A 186 17.68 14.43 -3.65
CA ASP A 186 17.91 15.87 -3.87
C ASP A 186 19.38 16.19 -4.18
N ASP A 187 20.32 15.40 -3.63
CA ASP A 187 21.77 15.57 -3.83
C ASP A 187 22.23 15.13 -5.23
N GLU A 188 21.52 14.21 -5.88
CA GLU A 188 21.75 13.84 -7.27
C GLU A 188 21.37 14.96 -8.25
N VAL A 189 20.47 15.85 -7.86
CA VAL A 189 19.91 16.89 -8.71
C VAL A 189 20.91 18.05 -8.88
N VAL A 190 21.11 18.46 -10.14
CA VAL A 190 21.96 19.61 -10.51
C VAL A 190 21.19 20.73 -11.20
N GLU A 191 20.00 20.44 -11.72
CA GLU A 191 19.11 21.45 -12.29
C GLU A 191 17.64 21.10 -12.07
N VAL A 192 16.86 22.12 -11.70
CA VAL A 192 15.40 22.11 -11.66
C VAL A 192 14.86 23.20 -12.58
N ALA A 193 13.84 22.89 -13.37
CA ALA A 193 13.09 23.88 -14.14
C ALA A 193 11.58 23.66 -14.01
N ILE A 194 10.83 24.72 -13.73
CA ILE A 194 9.37 24.72 -13.61
C ILE A 194 8.80 25.68 -14.65
N THR A 195 8.04 25.16 -15.61
CA THR A 195 7.43 25.93 -16.69
C THR A 195 5.92 25.93 -16.54
N HIS A 196 5.35 27.08 -16.15
CA HIS A 196 3.90 27.30 -16.05
C HIS A 196 3.30 27.68 -17.40
N SER A 197 4.04 28.48 -18.17
CA SER A 197 3.75 28.86 -19.55
C SER A 197 5.08 29.29 -20.20
N SER A 198 5.10 29.51 -21.52
CA SER A 198 6.33 29.86 -22.24
C SER A 198 7.06 31.09 -21.67
N ASP A 199 6.35 32.03 -21.05
CA ASP A 199 6.91 33.26 -20.49
C ASP A 199 7.05 33.22 -18.94
N ASN A 200 6.70 32.10 -18.30
CA ASN A 200 6.78 31.94 -16.86
C ASN A 200 7.53 30.64 -16.52
N VAL A 201 8.85 30.80 -16.33
CA VAL A 201 9.80 29.73 -16.07
C VAL A 201 10.61 30.05 -14.82
N VAL A 202 10.69 29.09 -13.90
CA VAL A 202 11.62 29.09 -12.77
C VAL A 202 12.75 28.13 -13.11
N VAL A 203 14.00 28.56 -12.99
CA VAL A 203 15.16 27.68 -13.20
C VAL A 203 16.11 27.85 -12.02
N ALA A 204 16.51 26.74 -11.41
CA ALA A 204 17.50 26.69 -10.34
C ALA A 204 18.58 25.68 -10.73
N ARG A 205 19.86 26.06 -10.63
CA ARG A 205 20.99 25.24 -11.07
C ARG A 205 22.14 25.31 -10.08
N LYS A 206 22.81 24.19 -9.83
CA LYS A 206 24.12 24.17 -9.18
C LYS A 206 25.18 24.70 -10.15
N VAL A 207 26.22 25.37 -9.64
CA VAL A 207 27.32 25.90 -10.47
C VAL A 207 28.34 24.80 -10.79
N SER A 208 28.53 23.87 -9.86
CA SER A 208 29.28 22.62 -9.96
C SER A 208 28.43 21.46 -9.45
N ALA A 209 28.70 20.23 -9.91
CA ALA A 209 28.07 19.03 -9.36
C ALA A 209 28.36 18.83 -7.86
N ASP A 210 29.48 19.37 -7.37
CA ASP A 210 29.89 19.32 -5.96
C ASP A 210 29.22 20.38 -5.07
N ASP A 211 28.46 21.32 -5.63
CA ASP A 211 27.81 22.37 -4.84
C ASP A 211 26.62 21.80 -4.05
N GLU A 212 26.44 22.29 -2.83
CA GLU A 212 25.28 21.94 -1.99
C GLU A 212 24.03 22.72 -2.43
N ASP A 213 24.20 24.01 -2.76
CA ASP A 213 23.11 24.94 -3.01
C ASP A 213 22.84 25.23 -4.48
N PHE A 214 21.57 25.40 -4.81
CA PHE A 214 21.14 25.85 -6.13
C PHE A 214 21.16 27.38 -6.22
N VAL A 215 21.57 27.88 -7.38
CA VAL A 215 21.46 29.29 -7.76
C VAL A 215 20.21 29.48 -8.61
N LEU A 216 19.29 30.31 -8.13
CA LEU A 216 18.10 30.73 -8.87
C LEU A 216 18.51 31.64 -10.05
N GLN A 217 18.03 31.31 -11.25
CA GLN A 217 18.32 32.03 -12.48
C GLN A 217 17.28 33.12 -12.75
N ASP A 218 17.64 34.10 -13.59
CA ASP A 218 16.74 35.15 -14.09
C ASP A 218 16.00 35.94 -12.99
N VAL A 219 16.64 36.12 -11.82
CA VAL A 219 16.09 36.92 -10.71
C VAL A 219 15.94 38.39 -11.14
N PRO A 220 14.73 38.98 -11.07
CA PRO A 220 14.50 40.38 -11.42
C PRO A 220 15.35 41.36 -10.61
N ALA A 221 15.74 42.47 -11.23
CA ALA A 221 16.52 43.50 -10.57
C ALA A 221 15.79 44.07 -9.32
N GLY A 222 16.49 44.13 -8.18
CA GLY A 222 15.94 44.61 -6.91
C GLY A 222 15.20 43.54 -6.10
N MET A 223 15.21 42.28 -6.56
CA MET A 223 14.71 41.12 -5.81
C MET A 223 15.86 40.18 -5.45
N GLU A 224 15.66 39.39 -4.41
CA GLU A 224 16.55 38.30 -4.02
C GLU A 224 15.73 37.06 -3.60
N PRO A 225 16.29 35.84 -3.64
CA PRO A 225 15.63 34.67 -3.08
C PRO A 225 15.35 34.86 -1.59
N ARG A 226 14.14 34.50 -1.14
CA ARG A 226 13.71 34.61 0.26
C ARG A 226 14.63 33.88 1.22
N THR A 227 15.00 32.66 0.84
CA THR A 227 15.92 31.81 1.60
C THR A 227 16.59 30.84 0.63
N GLU A 228 17.79 30.38 0.97
CA GLU A 228 18.45 29.26 0.29
C GLU A 228 17.57 28.01 0.30
N TRP A 229 16.92 27.72 1.44
CA TRP A 229 16.00 26.60 1.59
C TRP A 229 14.83 26.64 0.58
N ALA A 230 14.24 27.81 0.32
CA ALA A 230 13.15 27.93 -0.65
C ALA A 230 13.60 27.49 -2.05
N VAL A 231 14.83 27.85 -2.46
CA VAL A 231 15.40 27.44 -3.75
C VAL A 231 15.77 25.95 -3.75
N ASN A 232 16.45 25.47 -2.69
CA ASN A 232 16.87 24.07 -2.58
C ASN A 232 15.69 23.10 -2.51
N SER A 233 14.58 23.50 -1.88
CA SER A 233 13.36 22.67 -1.78
C SER A 233 12.74 22.31 -3.13
N LEU A 234 13.09 23.04 -4.20
CA LEU A 234 12.61 22.76 -5.56
C LEU A 234 13.09 21.40 -6.08
N ALA A 235 14.22 20.88 -5.60
CA ALA A 235 14.76 19.58 -6.02
C ALA A 235 13.96 18.38 -5.49
N GLY A 236 13.28 18.54 -4.35
CA GLY A 236 12.60 17.45 -3.65
C GLY A 236 11.27 16.99 -4.25
N GLY A 237 10.88 17.50 -5.43
CA GLY A 237 9.61 17.12 -6.05
C GLY A 237 9.52 15.63 -6.42
N LEU A 238 10.66 15.00 -6.75
CA LEU A 238 10.73 13.58 -7.15
C LEU A 238 11.35 12.68 -6.07
N SER A 239 11.70 13.23 -4.92
CA SER A 239 12.22 12.47 -3.79
C SER A 239 11.06 11.74 -3.12
N ASN A 240 11.19 10.42 -2.97
CA ASN A 240 10.18 9.54 -2.38
C ASN A 240 8.75 9.80 -2.91
N LEU A 241 8.62 10.00 -4.23
CA LEU A 241 7.33 10.29 -4.83
C LEU A 241 6.43 9.05 -4.75
N THR A 242 5.29 9.20 -4.08
CA THR A 242 4.29 8.13 -3.93
C THR A 242 2.94 8.55 -4.47
N ALA A 243 2.19 7.58 -4.98
CA ALA A 243 0.85 7.75 -5.51
C ALA A 243 -0.22 7.45 -4.46
N GLU A 244 -1.20 8.34 -4.35
CA GLU A 244 -2.45 8.12 -3.62
C GLU A 244 -3.46 7.33 -4.47
N GLU A 245 -3.48 7.60 -5.77
CA GLU A 245 -4.31 6.92 -6.78
C GLU A 245 -3.55 6.85 -8.10
N VAL A 246 -3.90 5.89 -8.95
CA VAL A 246 -3.32 5.70 -10.28
C VAL A 246 -4.41 5.52 -11.32
N ARG A 247 -4.24 6.14 -12.49
CA ARG A 247 -5.14 6.02 -13.65
C ARG A 247 -4.36 6.02 -14.96
N PRO A 248 -4.93 5.49 -16.06
CA PRO A 248 -4.35 5.69 -17.39
C PRO A 248 -4.22 7.18 -17.72
N ALA A 249 -3.04 7.59 -18.19
CA ALA A 249 -2.75 9.00 -18.45
C ALA A 249 -3.48 9.57 -19.67
N ASP A 250 -3.90 8.72 -20.60
CA ASP A 250 -4.63 9.06 -21.82
C ASP A 250 -6.12 9.32 -21.59
N GLU A 251 -6.65 8.92 -20.42
CA GLU A 251 -8.01 9.23 -19.98
C GLU A 251 -8.13 10.60 -19.29
N MET A 252 -7.03 11.36 -19.20
CA MET A 252 -6.95 12.61 -18.47
C MET A 252 -6.64 13.80 -19.38
N ASP A 253 -7.18 14.96 -19.01
CA ASP A 253 -6.85 16.24 -19.64
C ASP A 253 -5.57 16.82 -19.00
N TRP A 254 -4.62 17.16 -19.86
CA TRP A 254 -3.32 17.73 -19.48
C TRP A 254 -3.13 19.16 -20.00
N ASP A 255 -4.20 19.78 -20.52
CA ASP A 255 -4.16 21.16 -20.96
C ASP A 255 -3.81 22.09 -19.78
N GLY A 256 -2.85 22.98 -20.01
CA GLY A 256 -2.36 23.88 -18.97
C GLY A 256 -1.49 23.22 -17.90
N ALA A 257 -1.03 21.98 -18.10
CA ALA A 257 -0.12 21.33 -17.18
C ALA A 257 1.18 22.13 -16.96
N VAL A 258 1.56 22.29 -15.70
CA VAL A 258 2.87 22.81 -15.32
C VAL A 258 3.90 21.73 -15.57
N ARG A 259 4.99 22.07 -16.26
CA ARG A 259 6.08 21.14 -16.52
C ARG A 259 7.17 21.34 -15.49
N TYR A 260 7.41 20.31 -14.69
CA TYR A 260 8.48 20.23 -13.71
C TYR A 260 9.58 19.32 -14.24
N ARG A 261 10.81 19.79 -14.27
CA ARG A 261 11.95 19.11 -14.89
C ARG A 261 13.09 19.02 -13.91
N VAL A 262 13.60 17.83 -13.71
CA VAL A 262 14.79 17.56 -12.90
C VAL A 262 15.87 16.94 -13.78
N VAL A 263 17.09 17.44 -13.63
CA VAL A 263 18.29 16.87 -14.23
C VAL A 263 19.26 16.51 -13.13
N THR A 264 19.74 15.28 -13.16
CA THR A 264 20.75 14.76 -12.22
C THR A 264 22.17 14.91 -12.78
N ALA A 265 23.17 14.80 -11.91
CA ALA A 265 24.59 14.89 -12.29
C ALA A 265 24.98 13.87 -13.37
N ASP A 266 24.43 12.65 -13.30
CA ASP A 266 24.65 11.58 -14.29
C ASP A 266 23.88 11.79 -15.61
N GLY A 267 23.15 12.89 -15.75
CA GLY A 267 22.43 13.27 -16.97
C GLY A 267 21.06 12.62 -17.15
N LEU A 268 20.50 11.97 -16.11
CA LEU A 268 19.10 11.56 -16.14
C LEU A 268 18.23 12.81 -16.15
N LEU A 269 17.31 12.86 -17.10
CA LEU A 269 16.25 13.85 -17.17
C LEU A 269 14.95 13.19 -16.75
N VAL A 270 14.26 13.74 -15.76
CA VAL A 270 12.87 13.37 -15.45
C VAL A 270 11.99 14.60 -15.62
N GLU A 271 10.98 14.46 -16.47
CA GLU A 271 9.96 15.47 -16.70
C GLU A 271 8.63 14.99 -16.11
N ALA A 272 8.05 15.80 -15.24
CA ALA A 272 6.70 15.66 -14.73
C ALA A 272 5.81 16.73 -15.35
N GLN A 273 4.64 16.33 -15.85
CA GLN A 273 3.56 17.27 -16.16
C GLN A 273 2.55 17.19 -15.05
N ALA A 274 2.23 18.33 -14.43
CA ALA A 274 1.39 18.44 -13.25
C ALA A 274 0.12 19.24 -13.55
N VAL A 275 -1.05 18.70 -13.20
CA VAL A 275 -2.35 19.37 -13.31
C VAL A 275 -3.11 19.29 -11.99
N SER A 276 -3.84 20.36 -11.65
CA SER A 276 -4.88 20.29 -10.63
C SER A 276 -6.22 20.09 -11.30
N LEU A 277 -6.92 19.02 -10.94
CA LEU A 277 -8.28 18.76 -11.39
C LEU A 277 -9.25 19.18 -10.29
N PRO A 278 -10.25 20.01 -10.61
CA PRO A 278 -11.23 20.45 -9.62
C PRO A 278 -12.02 19.25 -9.10
N ALA A 279 -12.63 19.44 -7.92
CA ALA A 279 -13.57 18.47 -7.37
C ALA A 279 -14.69 18.17 -8.39
N ASP A 280 -15.02 16.89 -8.55
CA ASP A 280 -16.08 16.42 -9.45
C ASP A 280 -16.96 15.38 -8.73
N GLY A 281 -18.24 15.73 -8.54
CA GLY A 281 -19.18 14.94 -7.75
C GLY A 281 -18.73 14.78 -6.30
N ASP A 282 -18.53 13.52 -5.89
CA ASP A 282 -18.06 13.15 -4.54
C ASP A 282 -16.52 13.13 -4.42
N ARG A 283 -15.79 13.51 -5.48
CA ARG A 283 -14.32 13.50 -5.49
C ARG A 283 -13.77 14.86 -5.10
N ASP A 284 -12.81 14.87 -4.18
CA ASP A 284 -12.03 16.06 -3.84
C ASP A 284 -11.18 16.54 -5.02
N GLU A 285 -10.67 17.77 -4.91
CA GLU A 285 -9.62 18.29 -5.78
C GLU A 285 -8.44 17.29 -5.82
N GLY A 286 -7.98 16.99 -7.03
CA GLY A 286 -6.92 16.02 -7.26
C GLY A 286 -5.71 16.68 -7.90
N HIS A 287 -4.54 16.47 -7.31
CA HIS A 287 -3.26 16.90 -7.88
C HIS A 287 -2.63 15.71 -8.58
N TRP A 288 -2.48 15.80 -9.90
CA TRP A 288 -2.07 14.68 -10.74
C TRP A 288 -0.78 14.98 -11.49
N VAL A 289 0.07 13.97 -11.61
CA VAL A 289 1.29 14.02 -12.40
C VAL A 289 1.41 12.85 -13.35
N ARG A 290 1.96 13.08 -14.53
CA ARG A 290 2.51 12.03 -15.39
C ARG A 290 3.98 12.29 -15.62
N LEU A 291 4.74 11.21 -15.75
CA LEU A 291 6.19 11.28 -15.79
C LEU A 291 6.72 10.69 -17.10
N GLU A 292 7.80 11.28 -17.57
CA GLU A 292 8.68 10.66 -18.54
C GLU A 292 10.14 10.87 -18.16
N ALA A 293 10.98 9.91 -18.49
CA ALA A 293 12.42 10.03 -18.36
C ALA A 293 13.10 10.10 -19.73
N GLY A 294 14.24 10.77 -19.76
CA GLY A 294 15.10 10.92 -20.91
C GLY A 294 16.55 11.06 -20.49
N VAL A 295 17.38 11.46 -21.45
CA VAL A 295 18.80 11.75 -21.22
C VAL A 295 19.02 13.21 -21.57
N TYR A 296 19.77 13.92 -20.73
CA TYR A 296 20.15 15.30 -20.96
C TYR A 296 21.66 15.44 -20.80
N THR A 297 22.29 16.07 -21.78
CA THR A 297 23.72 16.40 -21.71
C THR A 297 23.88 17.64 -20.85
N THR A 298 24.34 17.48 -19.62
CA THR A 298 24.67 18.60 -18.74
C THR A 298 25.96 19.25 -19.23
N ALA A 299 26.10 20.56 -19.02
CA ALA A 299 27.37 21.27 -19.22
C ALA A 299 28.34 21.06 -18.05
N LEU A 300 27.87 20.38 -16.98
CA LEU A 300 28.57 20.21 -15.71
C LEU A 300 29.44 18.95 -15.67
N ASP A 301 29.31 18.03 -16.63
CA ASP A 301 30.16 16.84 -16.63
C ASP A 301 30.72 16.47 -18.00
N SER A 302 32.04 16.55 -18.08
CA SER A 302 32.87 16.02 -19.14
C SER A 302 33.81 14.97 -18.54
N ALA A 303 33.33 13.74 -18.34
CA ALA A 303 34.19 12.56 -18.17
C ALA A 303 33.43 11.21 -18.33
N SER A 304 33.85 10.42 -19.34
CA SER A 304 33.43 9.05 -19.73
C SER A 304 32.10 8.91 -20.53
N GLU A 305 32.09 9.53 -21.71
CA GLU A 305 30.92 9.76 -22.58
C GLU A 305 30.15 8.52 -23.06
N GLU A 306 30.74 7.32 -23.17
CA GLU A 306 30.02 6.16 -23.72
C GLU A 306 29.43 5.23 -22.63
N GLU A 307 30.21 4.91 -21.59
CA GLU A 307 29.76 4.01 -20.53
C GLU A 307 28.73 4.68 -19.62
N ASN A 308 28.95 5.95 -19.23
CA ASN A 308 27.96 6.71 -18.47
C ASN A 308 26.69 6.97 -19.30
N ALA A 309 26.80 7.30 -20.59
CA ALA A 309 25.61 7.52 -21.42
C ALA A 309 24.75 6.26 -21.58
N ALA A 310 25.37 5.08 -21.67
CA ALA A 310 24.65 3.80 -21.70
C ALA A 310 23.94 3.53 -20.36
N LEU A 311 24.59 3.80 -19.23
CA LEU A 311 24.01 3.67 -17.89
C LEU A 311 22.81 4.62 -17.70
N THR A 312 22.96 5.90 -18.03
CA THR A 312 21.89 6.90 -17.94
C THR A 312 20.71 6.55 -18.85
N THR A 313 20.99 6.08 -20.07
CA THR A 313 19.96 5.57 -20.98
C THR A 313 19.21 4.38 -20.37
N GLY A 314 19.93 3.45 -19.75
CA GLY A 314 19.34 2.32 -19.04
C GLY A 314 18.44 2.75 -17.87
N ARG A 315 18.91 3.72 -17.06
CA ARG A 315 18.14 4.30 -15.95
C ARG A 315 16.86 4.98 -16.45
N ALA A 316 16.94 5.79 -17.50
CA ALA A 316 15.78 6.42 -18.12
C ALA A 316 14.78 5.38 -18.67
N GLN A 317 15.25 4.28 -19.25
CA GLN A 317 14.38 3.19 -19.73
C GLN A 317 13.69 2.44 -18.58
N GLU A 318 14.38 2.22 -17.45
CA GLU A 318 13.79 1.62 -16.24
C GLU A 318 12.67 2.52 -15.69
N VAL A 319 12.95 3.81 -15.48
CA VAL A 319 11.94 4.77 -15.02
C VAL A 319 10.74 4.75 -15.95
N ASN A 320 10.97 4.86 -17.26
CA ASN A 320 9.89 4.84 -18.25
C ASN A 320 9.07 3.55 -18.29
N ARG A 321 9.68 2.39 -18.03
CA ARG A 321 8.95 1.11 -17.94
C ARG A 321 7.95 1.10 -16.79
N ARG A 322 8.27 1.81 -15.70
CA ARG A 322 7.41 1.92 -14.52
C ARG A 322 6.33 2.99 -14.70
N VAL A 323 6.70 4.18 -15.21
CA VAL A 323 5.84 5.37 -15.11
C VAL A 323 5.08 5.75 -16.38
N ARG A 324 5.52 5.30 -17.56
CA ARG A 324 4.86 5.74 -18.81
C ARG A 324 3.46 5.18 -18.95
N GLY A 325 2.56 6.04 -19.40
CA GLY A 325 1.15 5.69 -19.62
C GLY A 325 0.27 5.84 -18.38
N TRP A 326 0.85 6.20 -17.24
CA TRP A 326 0.14 6.34 -15.97
C TRP A 326 0.13 7.79 -15.48
N ALA A 327 -0.97 8.13 -14.82
CA ALA A 327 -1.17 9.34 -14.08
C ALA A 327 -1.28 9.02 -12.61
N TYR A 328 -0.60 9.78 -11.78
CA TYR A 328 -0.46 9.55 -10.36
C TYR A 328 -1.08 10.72 -9.60
N ARG A 329 -2.06 10.45 -8.74
CA ARG A 329 -2.51 11.44 -7.75
C ARG A 329 -1.45 11.52 -6.68
N ILE A 330 -0.98 12.71 -6.36
CA ILE A 330 0.11 12.94 -5.40
C ILE A 330 -0.34 13.87 -4.28
N PRO A 331 0.35 13.84 -3.12
CA PRO A 331 0.06 14.77 -2.04
C PRO A 331 0.18 16.22 -2.51
N LYS A 332 -0.72 17.08 -1.99
CA LYS A 332 -0.75 18.51 -2.30
C LYS A 332 0.60 19.20 -2.08
N SER A 333 1.31 18.86 -1.01
CA SER A 333 2.63 19.44 -0.72
C SER A 333 3.65 19.17 -1.83
N THR A 334 3.67 17.95 -2.37
CA THR A 334 4.57 17.57 -3.46
C THR A 334 4.19 18.28 -4.75
N PHE A 335 2.89 18.40 -5.02
CA PHE A 335 2.38 19.18 -6.14
C PHE A 335 2.79 20.66 -6.05
N GLU A 336 2.65 21.28 -4.87
CA GLU A 336 3.04 22.67 -4.64
C GLU A 336 4.53 22.89 -4.92
N THR A 337 5.41 21.96 -4.51
CA THR A 337 6.83 21.97 -4.89
C THR A 337 7.01 21.96 -6.41
N MET A 338 6.34 21.03 -7.11
CA MET A 338 6.45 20.91 -8.57
C MET A 338 5.87 22.10 -9.34
N THR A 339 4.96 22.85 -8.72
CA THR A 339 4.28 24.01 -9.32
C THR A 339 4.69 25.35 -8.70
N THR A 340 5.84 25.42 -8.02
CA THR A 340 6.28 26.67 -7.41
C THR A 340 6.49 27.74 -8.48
N ALA A 341 6.02 28.96 -8.22
CA ALA A 341 6.18 30.12 -9.09
C ALA A 341 7.27 31.06 -8.58
N MET A 342 7.88 31.84 -9.49
CA MET A 342 8.99 32.75 -9.16
C MET A 342 8.63 33.72 -8.01
N ASP A 343 7.43 34.29 -8.02
CA ASP A 343 6.98 35.25 -6.99
C ASP A 343 6.93 34.63 -5.57
N GLY A 344 6.76 33.31 -5.47
CA GLY A 344 6.79 32.58 -4.20
C GLY A 344 8.19 32.44 -3.62
N LEU A 345 9.23 32.58 -4.45
CA LEU A 345 10.64 32.38 -4.11
C LEU A 345 11.37 33.68 -3.78
N LEU A 346 10.82 34.83 -4.15
CA LEU A 346 11.52 36.11 -4.09
C LEU A 346 10.98 37.05 -3.00
N GLU A 347 11.85 37.93 -2.51
CA GLU A 347 11.52 39.10 -1.70
C GLU A 347 12.30 40.35 -2.16
N PRO A 348 11.85 41.56 -1.78
CA PRO A 348 12.59 42.78 -2.11
C PRO A 348 13.97 42.77 -1.45
N ALA A 349 15.01 43.07 -2.23
CA ALA A 349 16.37 43.08 -1.73
C ALA A 349 16.54 44.12 -0.61
N VAL A 350 17.11 43.72 0.52
CA VAL A 350 17.38 44.66 1.61
C VAL A 350 18.58 45.53 1.22
N VAL A 351 18.33 46.79 0.87
CA VAL A 351 19.39 47.77 0.67
C VAL A 351 19.94 48.16 2.05
N GLU A 352 21.03 47.52 2.48
CA GLU A 352 21.80 48.02 3.62
C GLU A 352 22.32 49.43 3.28
N GLN A 353 21.90 50.41 4.10
CA GLN A 353 22.26 51.83 3.97
C GLN A 353 23.61 52.15 4.60
#